data_AF-A0A3D4ABW3-F1
#
_entry.id   AF-A0A3D4ABW3-F1
#
_cell.length_a   1.000
_cell.length_b   1.000
_cell.length_c   1.000
_cell.angle_alpha   90.00
_cell.angle_beta   90.00
_cell.angle_gamma   90.00
#
_symmetry.space_group_name_H-M   'P 1'
#
loop_
_entity.id
_entity.type
_entity.pdbx_description
1 polymer ?
#
loop_
_entity_poly.entity_id
_entity_poly.type
_entity_poly.pdbx_seq_one_letter_code
_entity_poly.pdbx_strand_id
1 'polypeptide(L)'
;RELPSKFRAAFEFRHDSWFDQEIFEMLKARNVALCLADTDKLATPTVATADYGYLRLRREDYNKIDIERWANFVREQQNAWRDVFVYFKHEESGIGPKLAIQMMDLLKQDRQSP
;
A
#
# COMPACT_ATOMS: atom_id res chain seq x y z
N ARG A 1 -17.36 19.00 -6.88
CA ARG A 1 -16.94 18.06 -7.95
C ARG A 1 -16.87 16.67 -7.33
N GLU A 2 -17.47 15.68 -7.96
CA GLU A 2 -17.52 14.29 -7.46
C GLU A 2 -16.50 13.41 -8.21
N LEU A 3 -16.04 12.34 -7.57
CA LEU A 3 -15.19 11.35 -8.22
C LEU A 3 -16.02 10.51 -9.20
N PRO A 4 -15.50 10.19 -10.39
CA PRO A 4 -16.17 9.30 -11.33
C PRO A 4 -16.50 7.93 -10.71
N SER A 5 -17.79 7.58 -10.63
CA SER A 5 -18.27 6.37 -9.92
C SER A 5 -17.79 5.03 -10.48
N LYS A 6 -17.27 5.01 -11.71
CA LYS A 6 -16.76 3.80 -12.38
C LYS A 6 -15.27 3.53 -12.09
N PHE A 7 -14.57 4.43 -11.42
CA PHE A 7 -13.13 4.33 -11.21
C PHE A 7 -12.80 4.17 -9.73
N ARG A 8 -11.78 3.36 -9.45
CA ARG A 8 -11.17 3.28 -8.12
C ARG A 8 -10.24 4.47 -7.94
N ALA A 9 -10.21 5.04 -6.75
CA ALA A 9 -9.43 6.21 -6.42
C ALA A 9 -8.56 5.95 -5.19
N ALA A 10 -7.38 6.55 -5.15
CA ALA A 10 -6.51 6.54 -3.99
C ALA A 10 -6.05 7.96 -3.65
N PHE A 11 -5.99 8.29 -2.36
CA PHE A 11 -5.50 9.58 -1.87
C PHE A 11 -4.20 9.41 -1.09
N GLU A 12 -3.17 10.16 -1.51
CA GLU A 12 -1.91 10.27 -0.77
C GLU A 12 -1.85 11.62 -0.07
N PHE A 13 -1.91 11.60 1.25
CA PHE A 13 -1.65 12.78 2.07
C PHE A 13 -0.15 12.93 2.32
N ARG A 14 0.33 14.17 2.32
CA ARG A 14 1.75 14.52 2.50
C ARG A 14 2.04 15.29 3.80
N HIS A 15 1.06 15.35 4.69
CA HIS A 15 1.14 16.04 5.96
C HIS A 15 0.39 15.23 7.01
N ASP A 16 0.96 15.10 8.20
CA ASP A 16 0.48 14.25 9.30
C ASP A 16 -0.89 14.67 9.85
N SER A 17 -1.23 15.96 9.77
CA SER A 17 -2.55 16.50 10.16
C SER A 17 -3.73 15.87 9.42
N TRP A 18 -3.50 15.13 8.34
CA TRP A 18 -4.54 14.38 7.61
C TRP A 18 -4.70 12.94 8.10
N PHE A 19 -3.82 12.47 8.97
CA PHE A 19 -3.87 11.12 9.55
C PHE A 19 -4.80 11.09 10.76
N ASP A 20 -6.05 11.44 10.49
CA ASP A 20 -7.11 11.53 11.48
C ASP A 20 -8.19 10.47 11.20
N GLN A 21 -8.81 9.98 12.27
CA GLN A 21 -9.83 8.95 12.21
C GLN A 21 -11.04 9.38 11.36
N GLU A 22 -11.48 10.64 11.44
CA GLU A 22 -12.60 11.17 10.65
C GLU A 22 -12.29 11.13 9.15
N ILE A 23 -11.03 11.39 8.78
CA ILE A 23 -10.58 11.31 7.40
C ILE A 23 -10.59 9.85 6.92
N PHE A 24 -10.10 8.91 7.73
CA PHE A 24 -10.11 7.50 7.36
C PHE A 24 -11.53 6.94 7.20
N GLU A 25 -12.45 7.33 8.07
CA GLU A 25 -13.86 6.95 7.98
C GLU A 25 -14.54 7.54 6.74
N MET A 26 -14.23 8.80 6.41
CA MET A 26 -14.72 9.45 5.20
C MET A 26 -14.28 8.72 3.92
N LEU A 27 -13.03 8.26 3.87
CA LEU A 27 -12.49 7.44 2.76
C LEU A 27 -13.19 6.08 2.71
N LYS A 28 -13.37 5.43 3.86
CA LYS A 28 -14.03 4.13 3.99
C LYS A 28 -15.47 4.15 3.52
N ALA A 29 -16.23 5.18 3.90
CA ALA A 29 -17.62 5.37 3.46
C ALA A 29 -17.77 5.48 1.94
N ARG A 30 -16.70 5.82 1.22
CA ARG A 30 -16.68 6.00 -0.24
C ARG A 30 -15.89 4.91 -0.98
N ASN A 31 -15.40 3.90 -0.27
CA ASN A 31 -14.51 2.87 -0.81
C ASN A 31 -13.30 3.46 -1.57
N VAL A 32 -12.67 4.47 -0.98
CA VAL A 32 -11.49 5.16 -1.53
C VAL A 32 -10.27 4.72 -0.74
N ALA A 33 -9.22 4.27 -1.44
CA ALA A 33 -8.01 3.79 -0.77
C ALA A 33 -7.19 4.95 -0.21
N LEU A 34 -6.78 4.84 1.06
CA LEU A 34 -5.65 5.58 1.58
C LEU A 34 -4.40 5.03 0.89
N CYS A 35 -3.64 5.92 0.24
CA CYS A 35 -2.36 5.55 -0.32
C CYS A 35 -1.36 5.37 0.83
N LEU A 36 -0.95 4.12 1.04
CA LEU A 36 0.07 3.74 2.00
C LEU A 36 1.44 4.09 1.41
N ALA A 37 1.87 5.33 1.65
CA ALA A 37 3.14 5.84 1.19
C ALA A 37 4.21 5.57 2.25
N ASP A 38 5.35 5.05 1.79
CA ASP A 38 6.51 4.77 2.63
C ASP A 38 7.70 5.51 2.03
N THR A 39 8.08 6.59 2.70
CA THR A 39 9.14 7.53 2.28
C THR A 39 10.03 7.84 3.48
N ASP A 40 11.23 8.36 3.25
CA ASP A 40 12.16 8.70 4.34
C ASP A 40 11.63 9.80 5.28
N LYS A 41 10.68 10.61 4.81
CA LYS A 41 10.14 11.78 5.54
C LYS A 41 8.80 11.52 6.21
N LEU A 42 8.04 10.54 5.73
CA LEU A 42 6.67 10.27 6.17
C LEU A 42 6.30 8.83 5.89
N ALA A 43 5.80 8.15 6.93
CA ALA A 43 5.14 6.87 6.83
C ALA A 43 3.64 7.06 7.08
N THR A 44 2.82 6.74 6.07
CA THR A 44 1.36 6.74 6.24
C THR A 44 0.95 5.61 7.20
N PRO A 45 0.00 5.84 8.13
CA PRO A 45 -0.56 4.77 8.95
C PRO A 45 -1.09 3.63 8.10
N THR A 46 -0.81 2.38 8.50
CA THR A 46 -1.22 1.17 7.78
C THR A 46 -2.70 0.86 8.01
N VAL A 47 -3.58 1.69 7.44
CA VAL A 47 -5.04 1.60 7.58
C VAL A 47 -5.68 1.26 6.23
N ALA A 48 -6.49 0.21 6.20
CA ALA A 48 -7.29 -0.16 5.04
C ALA A 48 -8.62 0.62 5.05
N THR A 49 -8.81 1.50 4.05
CA THR A 49 -10.02 2.32 3.88
C THR A 49 -10.83 1.95 2.64
N ALA A 50 -10.47 0.87 1.96
CA ALA A 50 -11.20 0.37 0.79
C ALA A 50 -11.09 -1.16 0.72
N ASP A 51 -11.90 -1.76 -0.15
CA ASP A 51 -11.80 -3.16 -0.55
C ASP A 51 -10.65 -3.44 -1.55
N TYR A 52 -9.71 -2.50 -1.65
CA TYR A 52 -8.44 -2.64 -2.37
C TYR A 52 -7.34 -1.85 -1.67
N GLY A 53 -6.11 -2.34 -1.78
CA GLY A 53 -4.92 -1.66 -1.27
C GLY A 53 -4.20 -0.85 -2.35
N TYR A 54 -3.56 0.25 -1.95
CA TYR A 54 -2.71 1.05 -2.82
C TYR A 54 -1.44 1.49 -2.06
N LEU A 55 -0.29 0.91 -2.41
CA LEU A 55 0.99 1.12 -1.74
C LEU A 55 1.98 1.82 -2.67
N ARG A 56 2.67 2.84 -2.16
CA ARG A 56 3.78 3.52 -2.84
C ARG A 56 5.03 3.45 -1.99
N LEU A 57 5.87 2.48 -2.30
CA LEU A 57 7.09 2.13 -1.57
C LEU A 57 8.28 2.85 -2.24
N ARG A 58 8.85 3.83 -1.55
CA ARG A 58 9.77 4.82 -2.15
C ARG A 58 11.11 4.96 -1.44
N ARG A 59 11.27 4.41 -0.23
CA ARG A 59 12.53 4.43 0.52
C ARG A 59 13.67 3.76 -0.27
N GLU A 60 14.86 4.34 -0.29
CA GLU A 60 15.97 3.77 -1.06
C GLU A 60 16.66 2.59 -0.37
N ASP A 61 16.46 2.46 0.94
CA ASP A 61 17.19 1.54 1.83
C ASP A 61 16.43 0.23 2.14
N TYR A 62 15.46 -0.15 1.31
CA TYR A 62 14.70 -1.39 1.51
C TYR A 62 15.61 -2.62 1.63
N ASN A 63 15.54 -3.27 2.77
CA ASN A 63 16.14 -4.58 2.98
C ASN A 63 15.09 -5.69 2.97
N LYS A 64 15.53 -6.94 3.10
CA LYS A 64 14.65 -8.13 3.05
C LYS A 64 13.55 -8.08 4.10
N ILE A 65 13.85 -7.62 5.32
CA ILE A 65 12.89 -7.54 6.44
C ILE A 65 11.81 -6.51 6.14
N ASP A 66 12.15 -5.39 5.50
CA ASP A 66 11.14 -4.39 5.10
C ASP A 66 10.16 -4.95 4.07
N ILE A 67 10.67 -5.71 3.08
CA ILE A 67 9.81 -6.33 2.06
C ILE A 67 8.92 -7.42 2.68
N GLU A 68 9.46 -8.21 3.61
CA GLU A 68 8.69 -9.18 4.40
C GLU A 68 7.59 -8.51 5.21
N ARG A 69 7.88 -7.37 5.86
CA ARG A 69 6.87 -6.58 6.60
C ARG A 69 5.72 -6.17 5.70
N TRP A 70 6.02 -5.63 4.52
CA TRP A 70 4.99 -5.21 3.57
C TRP A 70 4.22 -6.40 2.98
N ALA A 71 4.88 -7.51 2.68
CA ALA A 71 4.22 -8.74 2.22
C ALA A 71 3.27 -9.30 3.30
N ASN A 72 3.69 -9.30 4.57
CA ASN A 72 2.88 -9.73 5.70
C ASN A 72 1.65 -8.84 5.87
N PHE A 73 1.83 -7.52 5.85
CA PHE A 73 0.72 -6.59 5.93
C PHE A 73 -0.29 -6.81 4.79
N VAL A 74 0.17 -6.95 3.55
CA VAL A 74 -0.72 -7.26 2.40
C VAL A 74 -1.49 -8.56 2.62
N ARG A 75 -0.84 -9.59 3.18
CA ARG A 75 -1.47 -10.88 3.48
C ARG A 75 -2.55 -10.76 4.55
N GLU A 76 -2.33 -10.00 5.61
CA GLU A 76 -3.33 -9.76 6.66
C GLU A 76 -4.64 -9.19 6.09
N GLN A 77 -4.56 -8.47 4.97
CA GLN A 77 -5.72 -7.89 4.30
C GLN A 77 -6.42 -8.83 3.31
N GLN A 78 -5.99 -10.09 3.14
CA GLN A 78 -6.49 -10.99 2.08
C GLN A 78 -8.01 -11.24 2.10
N ASN A 79 -8.65 -11.12 3.27
CA ASN A 79 -10.10 -11.28 3.41
C ASN A 79 -10.88 -9.98 3.16
N ALA A 80 -10.20 -8.83 3.19
CA ALA A 80 -10.79 -7.51 3.04
C ALA A 80 -10.52 -6.89 1.66
N TRP A 81 -9.36 -7.17 1.07
CA TRP A 81 -8.94 -6.64 -0.21
C TRP A 81 -9.18 -7.63 -1.35
N ARG A 82 -9.86 -7.16 -2.38
CA ARG A 82 -10.03 -7.88 -3.65
C ARG A 82 -8.79 -7.77 -4.52
N ASP A 83 -8.16 -6.60 -4.51
CA ASP A 83 -6.97 -6.28 -5.28
C ASP A 83 -6.01 -5.44 -4.44
N VAL A 84 -4.72 -5.51 -4.75
CA VAL A 84 -3.71 -4.62 -4.17
C VAL A 84 -2.77 -4.16 -5.26
N PHE A 85 -2.50 -2.85 -5.30
CA PHE A 85 -1.57 -2.23 -6.23
C PHE A 85 -0.34 -1.77 -5.45
N VAL A 86 0.82 -2.34 -5.73
CA VAL A 86 2.09 -2.02 -5.06
C VAL A 86 3.06 -1.46 -6.07
N TYR A 87 3.56 -0.24 -5.81
CA TYR A 87 4.53 0.43 -6.67
C TYR A 87 5.83 0.69 -5.92
N PHE A 88 6.90 0.02 -6.33
CA PHE A 88 8.27 0.37 -5.95
C PHE A 88 8.77 1.46 -6.89
N LYS A 89 9.02 2.67 -6.37
CA LYS A 89 9.50 3.81 -7.17
C LYS A 89 10.90 4.22 -6.70
N HIS A 90 11.92 3.64 -7.32
CA HIS A 90 13.34 3.98 -7.12
C HIS A 90 13.93 4.38 -8.47
N GLU A 91 13.88 5.68 -8.77
CA GLU A 91 14.26 6.19 -10.10
C GLU A 91 15.79 6.20 -10.30
N GLU A 92 16.58 6.34 -9.24
CA GLU A 92 18.04 6.48 -9.35
C GLU A 92 18.79 5.14 -9.32
N SER A 93 18.37 4.19 -8.48
CA SER A 93 19.08 2.91 -8.29
C SER A 93 18.57 1.75 -9.16
N GLY A 94 17.39 1.89 -9.78
CA GLY A 94 16.81 0.86 -10.67
C GLY A 94 16.40 -0.45 -9.99
N ILE A 95 16.37 -0.51 -8.65
CA ILE A 95 16.10 -1.76 -7.90
C ILE A 95 14.63 -2.15 -7.81
N GLY A 96 13.70 -1.28 -8.24
CA GLY A 96 12.25 -1.48 -8.09
C GLY A 96 11.74 -2.83 -8.60
N PRO A 97 12.09 -3.28 -9.83
CA PRO A 97 11.68 -4.59 -10.33
C PRO A 97 12.18 -5.76 -9.46
N LYS A 98 13.41 -5.67 -8.92
CA LYS A 98 13.97 -6.70 -8.04
C LYS A 98 13.16 -6.82 -6.75
N LEU A 99 12.83 -5.69 -6.11
CA LEU A 99 12.02 -5.66 -4.89
C LEU A 99 10.59 -6.18 -5.15
N ALA A 100 10.00 -5.84 -6.30
CA ALA A 100 8.70 -6.35 -6.71
C ALA A 100 8.69 -7.88 -6.86
N ILE A 101 9.71 -8.45 -7.50
CA ILE A 101 9.87 -9.91 -7.63
C ILE A 101 9.98 -10.56 -6.26
N GLN A 102 10.83 -10.01 -5.39
CA GLN A 102 11.00 -10.53 -4.03
C GLN A 102 9.68 -10.53 -3.24
N MET A 103 8.89 -9.45 -3.32
CA MET A 103 7.58 -9.40 -2.67
C MET A 103 6.60 -10.42 -3.27
N MET A 104 6.58 -10.58 -4.60
CA MET A 104 5.74 -11.58 -5.26
C MET A 104 6.08 -13.00 -4.82
N ASP A 105 7.36 -13.33 -4.65
CA ASP A 105 7.79 -14.66 -4.22
C ASP A 105 7.34 -14.94 -2.77
N LEU A 106 7.47 -13.96 -1.87
CA LEU A 106 6.97 -14.05 -0.50
C LEU A 106 5.43 -14.23 -0.43
N LEU A 107 4.69 -13.58 -1.32
CA LEU A 107 3.22 -13.73 -1.40
C LEU A 107 2.80 -15.07 -2.03
N LYS A 108 3.63 -15.68 -2.88
CA LYS A 108 3.35 -16.99 -3.51
C LYS A 108 3.64 -18.17 -2.59
N GLN A 109 4.76 -18.13 -1.86
CA GLN A 109 5.21 -19.22 -0.98
C GLN A 109 4.11 -19.63 0.02
N ASP A 110 3.29 -18.67 0.43
CA ASP A 110 2.29 -18.90 1.47
C ASP A 110 0.93 -19.39 0.93
N ARG A 111 0.63 -19.21 -0.36
CA ARG A 111 -0.55 -19.83 -1.00
C ARG A 111 -0.42 -21.35 -1.15
N GLN A 112 0.78 -21.89 -0.94
CA GLN A 112 1.09 -23.31 -1.02
C GLN A 112 1.22 -23.97 0.38
N SER A 113 1.06 -23.19 1.45
CA SER A 113 0.95 -23.72 2.82
C SER A 113 -0.51 -24.19 3.06
N PRO A 114 -0.71 -25.40 3.60
CA PRO A 114 -2.03 -26.02 3.76
C PRO A 114 -2.94 -25.33 4.78
#